data_AF-A0A933QRS0-F1
#
_entry.id   AF-A0A933QRS0-F1
#
_cell.length_a   1.000
_cell.length_b   1.000
_cell.length_c   1.000
_cell.angle_alpha   90.00
_cell.angle_beta   90.00
_cell.angle_gamma   90.00
#
_symmetry.space_group_name_H-M   'P 1'
#
loop_
_entity.id
_entity.type
_entity.pdbx_description
1 polymer ?
#
loop_
_entity_poly.entity_id
_entity_poly.type
_entity_poly.pdbx_seq_one_letter_code
_entity_poly.pdbx_strand_id
1 'polypeptide(L)' 'MDERLGRETAQHLGLCCIGLIGVLVAAKRHRYINAIKPDLDALINVAGFCVKETLYARALKDEGEA' A
#
# COMPACT_ATOMS: atom_id res chain seq x y z
N MET A 1 1.25 -18.35 7.54
CA MET A 1 -0.10 -17.80 7.80
C MET A 1 -0.77 -17.63 6.46
N ASP A 2 -2.00 -18.12 6.30
CA ASP A 2 -2.81 -17.83 5.11
C ASP A 2 -3.24 -16.36 5.16
N GLU A 3 -2.75 -15.54 4.21
CA GLU A 3 -3.07 -14.11 4.13
C GLU A 3 -4.58 -13.85 4.02
N ARG A 4 -5.36 -14.85 3.57
CA ARG A 4 -6.82 -14.80 3.50
C ARG A 4 -7.46 -14.88 4.88
N LEU A 5 -7.04 -15.83 5.71
CA LEU A 5 -7.50 -15.98 7.09
C LEU A 5 -7.15 -14.75 7.95
N GLY A 6 -5.95 -14.20 7.75
CA GLY A 6 -5.53 -12.97 8.42
C GLY A 6 -6.39 -11.76 8.03
N ARG A 7 -6.70 -11.60 6.73
CA ARG A 7 -7.59 -10.55 6.23
C ARG A 7 -9.02 -10.70 6.72
N GLU A 8 -9.57 -11.90 6.68
CA GLU A 8 -10.93 -12.18 7.16
C GLU A 8 -11.04 -11.88 8.65
N THR A 9 -10.06 -12.29 9.44
CA THR A 9 -10.02 -12.01 10.90
C THR A 9 -9.92 -10.51 11.18
N ALA A 10 -9.04 -9.80 10.47
CA ALA A 10 -8.88 -8.35 10.63
C ALA A 10 -10.13 -7.57 10.21
N GLN A 11 -10.80 -7.96 9.13
CA GLN A 11 -12.11 -7.40 8.74
C GLN A 11 -13.18 -7.67 9.79
N HIS A 12 -13.23 -8.89 10.35
CA HIS A 12 -14.15 -9.24 11.42
C HIS A 12 -13.93 -8.41 12.70
N LEU A 13 -12.69 -7.98 12.94
CA LEU A 13 -12.29 -7.15 14.07
C LEU A 13 -12.42 -5.63 13.80
N GLY A 14 -12.94 -5.23 12.63
CA GLY A 14 -13.06 -3.81 12.24
C GLY A 14 -11.72 -3.12 11.98
N LEU A 15 -10.63 -3.89 11.82
CA LEU A 15 -9.32 -3.38 11.51
C LEU A 15 -9.22 -3.10 10.02
N CYS A 16 -8.94 -1.85 9.64
CA CYS A 16 -8.59 -1.52 8.27
C CYS A 16 -7.27 -2.22 7.92
N CYS A 17 -7.33 -3.31 7.18
CA CYS A 17 -6.17 -3.82 6.46
C CYS A 17 -5.78 -2.76 5.42
N ILE A 18 -4.87 -1.85 5.79
CA ILE A 18 -4.39 -0.78 4.91
C ILE A 18 -3.56 -1.31 3.72
N GLY A 19 -3.19 -2.59 3.76
CA GLY A 19 -2.36 -3.23 2.75
C GLY A 19 -0.95 -2.62 2.70
N LEU A 20 -0.11 -3.16 1.82
CA LEU A 20 1.27 -2.69 1.68
C LEU A 20 1.35 -1.23 1.20
N ILE A 21 0.42 -0.83 0.33
CA ILE A 21 0.29 0.55 -0.14
C ILE A 21 -0.03 1.51 1.02
N GLY A 22 -0.93 1.11 1.93
CA GLY A 22 -1.25 1.92 3.10
C GLY A 22 -0.08 2.07 4.08
N VAL A 23 0.82 1.09 4.15
CA VAL A 23 2.06 1.22 4.92
C VAL A 23 2.97 2.28 4.31
N LEU A 24 3.11 2.32 2.98
CA LEU A 24 3.88 3.36 2.29
C LEU A 24 3.27 4.76 2.50
N VAL A 25 1.95 4.86 2.39
CA VAL A 25 1.21 6.10 2.68
C VAL A 25 1.45 6.57 4.12
N ALA A 26 1.32 5.68 5.10
CA ALA A 26 1.61 6.01 6.49
C ALA A 26 3.07 6.44 6.66
N ALA A 27 4.01 5.73 6.05
CA ALA A 27 5.44 6.06 6.11
C ALA A 27 5.73 7.47 5.57
N LYS A 28 5.10 7.87 4.46
CA LYS A 28 5.24 9.22 3.92
C LYS A 28 4.64 10.28 4.85
N ARG A 29 3.44 10.05 5.37
CA ARG A 29 2.76 10.98 6.28
C ARG A 29 3.52 11.19 7.59
N HIS A 30 4.17 10.14 8.08
CA HIS A 30 5.06 10.20 9.24
C HIS A 30 6.49 10.69 8.89
N ARG A 31 6.74 11.06 7.64
CA ARG A 31 8.04 11.51 7.11
C ARG A 31 9.20 10.50 7.27
N TYR A 32 8.88 9.21 7.32
CA TYR A 32 9.87 8.14 7.23
C TYR A 32 10.42 7.99 5.81
N ILE A 33 9.59 8.30 4.80
CA ILE A 33 9.97 8.36 3.39
C ILE A 33 9.51 9.68 2.77
N ASN A 34 10.24 10.14 1.75
CA ASN A 34 9.93 11.41 1.07
C ASN A 34 8.88 11.27 -0.04
N ALA A 35 8.77 10.08 -0.62
CA ALA A 35 7.85 9.78 -1.71
C ALA A 35 7.43 8.31 -1.64
N ILE A 36 6.17 8.02 -1.97
CA ILE A 36 5.66 6.64 -2.04
C ILE A 36 5.98 5.97 -3.37
N LYS A 37 6.17 6.75 -4.45
CA LYS A 37 6.42 6.23 -5.81
C LYS A 37 7.60 5.25 -5.93
N PRO A 38 8.82 5.55 -5.44
CA PRO A 38 9.96 4.64 -5.64
C PRO A 38 9.75 3.28 -4.96
N ASP A 39 9.15 3.27 -3.77
CA ASP A 39 8.87 2.03 -3.05
C ASP A 39 7.71 1.27 -3.70
N LEU A 40 6.68 1.97 -4.18
CA LEU A 40 5.56 1.37 -4.90
C LEU A 40 6.01 0.75 -6.23
N ASP A 41 6.92 1.41 -6.95
CA ASP A 41 7.54 0.90 -8.17
C ASP A 41 8.43 -0.32 -7.86
N ALA A 42 9.17 -0.32 -6.76
CA ALA A 42 9.96 -1.47 -6.34
C ALA A 42 9.07 -2.69 -6.01
N LEU A 43 7.91 -2.48 -5.40
CA LEU A 43 6.96 -3.55 -5.14
C LEU A 43 6.47 -4.21 -6.43
N ILE A 44 6.17 -3.41 -7.45
CA ILE A 44 5.69 -3.92 -8.74
C ILE A 44 6.83 -4.57 -9.52
N ASN A 45 7.94 -3.85 -9.72
CA ASN A 45 8.99 -4.22 -10.65
C ASN A 45 10.02 -5.20 -10.07
N VAL A 46 10.26 -5.15 -8.77
CA VAL A 46 11.28 -6.00 -8.10
C VAL A 46 10.62 -7.17 -7.39
N ALA A 47 9.60 -6.90 -6.59
CA ALA A 47 8.92 -7.93 -5.80
C ALA A 47 7.76 -8.62 -6.53
N GLY A 48 7.39 -8.15 -7.74
CA GLY A 48 6.38 -8.79 -8.58
C GLY A 48 4.93 -8.65 -8.08
N PHE A 49 4.64 -7.63 -7.26
CA PHE A 49 3.27 -7.40 -6.79
C PHE A 49 2.35 -6.94 -7.92
N CYS A 50 1.21 -7.62 -8.07
CA CYS A 50 0.16 -7.21 -8.99
C CYS A 50 -0.64 -6.04 -8.40
N VAL A 51 -0.24 -4.81 -8.73
CA VAL A 51 -0.98 -3.59 -8.40
C VAL A 51 -1.74 -3.13 -9.64
N LYS A 52 -3.06 -2.93 -9.54
CA LYS A 52 -3.83 -2.35 -10.64
C LYS A 52 -3.38 -0.90 -10.86
N GLU A 53 -3.24 -0.50 -12.12
CA GLU A 53 -2.85 0.87 -12.50
C GLU A 53 -3.77 1.94 -11.89
N THR A 54 -5.07 1.66 -11.79
CA THR A 54 -6.02 2.57 -11.14
C THR A 54 -5.73 2.77 -9.65
N LEU A 55 -5.27 1.73 -8.96
CA LEU A 55 -4.89 1.78 -7.55
C LEU A 55 -3.53 2.48 -7.38
N TYR A 56 -2.59 2.23 -8.29
CA TYR A 56 -1.30 2.90 -8.36
C TYR A 56 -1.48 4.42 -8.52
N ALA A 57 -2.23 4.84 -9.55
CA ALA A 57 -2.50 6.25 -9.83
C ALA A 57 -3.28 6.92 -8.69
N ARG A 58 -4.22 6.20 -8.07
CA ARG A 58 -4.96 6.72 -6.91
C ARG A 58 -4.06 6.96 -5.72
N ALA A 59 -3.17 6.01 -5.39
CA ALA A 59 -2.24 6.16 -4.28
C ALA A 59 -1.30 7.36 -4.47
N LEU A 60 -0.73 7.52 -5.67
CA LEU A 60 0.11 8.68 -6.00
C LEU A 60 -0.68 9.99 -5.87
N LYS A 61 -1.90 10.04 -6.41
CA LYS A 61 -2.75 11.23 -6.35
C LYS A 61 -3.12 11.61 -4.91
N ASP A 62 -3.49 10.64 -4.09
CA ASP A 62 -3.91 10.88 -2.71
C ASP A 62 -2.75 11.43 -1.84
N GLU A 63 -1.49 11.16 -2.22
CA GLU A 63 -0.31 11.69 -1.56
C GLU A 63 0.34 12.88 -2.30
N GLY A 64 -0.27 13.40 -3.37
CA GLY A 64 0.23 14.57 -4.11
C GLY A 64 1.44 14.30 -5.02
N GLU A 65 1.59 13.07 -5.51
CA GLU A 65 2.66 12.61 -6.41
C GLU A 65 2.17 12.30 -7.84
N ALA A 66 0.95 12.70 -8.20
CA ALA A 66 0.34 12.49 -9.53
C ALA A 66 0.54 13.69 -10.47
#